data_AF-A0A924XG35-F1
#
_entry.id   AF-A0A924XG35-F1
#
_cell.length_a   1.000
_cell.length_b   1.000
_cell.length_c   1.000
_cell.angle_alpha   90.00
_cell.angle_beta   90.00
_cell.angle_gamma   90.00
#
_symmetry.space_group_name_H-M   'P 1'
#
loop_
_entity.id
_entity.type
_entity.pdbx_description
1 polymer ?
#
loop_
_entity_poly.entity_id
_entity_poly.type
_entity_poly.pdbx_seq_one_letter_code
_entity_poly.pdbx_strand_id
1 'polypeptide(L)' 'DDVIDFICGNANLRDIFYLWRPALRDPKDDFILELAVESDCDFIVTYNIKDFEGIEKFGIKVITPAQFLSEIGEIR' A
#
# COMPACT_ATOMS: atom_id res chain seq x y z
N ASP A 1 18.19 9.93 -9.28
CA ASP A 1 18.01 10.39 -7.90
C ASP A 1 16.96 11.49 -7.82
N ASP A 2 17.05 12.54 -8.64
CA ASP A 2 16.10 13.68 -8.67
C ASP A 2 14.60 13.33 -8.59
N VAL A 3 14.13 12.30 -9.30
CA VAL A 3 12.71 11.88 -9.27
C VAL A 3 12.32 11.29 -7.92
N ILE A 4 13.19 10.45 -7.33
CA ILE A 4 12.93 9.85 -6.02
C ILE A 4 13.00 10.92 -4.94
N ASP A 5 14.00 11.80 -5.00
CA ASP A 5 14.13 12.92 -4.06
C ASP A 5 12.92 13.85 -4.13
N PHE A 6 12.41 14.12 -5.34
CA PHE A 6 11.20 14.90 -5.53
C PHE A 6 9.97 14.22 -4.90
N ILE A 7 9.77 12.92 -5.13
CA ILE A 7 8.66 12.17 -4.54
C ILE A 7 8.76 12.17 -3.01
N CYS A 8 9.94 11.86 -2.46
CA CYS A 8 10.19 11.83 -1.02
C CYS A 8 10.02 13.22 -0.39
N GLY A 9 10.48 14.28 -1.05
CA GLY A 9 10.34 15.66 -0.57
C GLY A 9 8.90 16.18 -0.54
N ASN A 10 8.00 15.56 -1.31
CA ASN A 10 6.57 15.90 -1.34
C ASN A 10 5.69 14.86 -0.61
N ALA A 11 6.29 13.83 -0.01
CA ALA A 11 5.55 12.79 0.69
C ALA A 11 5.17 13.22 2.11
N ASN A 12 4.06 12.68 2.60
CA ASN A 12 3.73 12.74 4.03
C ASN A 12 4.46 11.60 4.74
N LEU A 13 5.58 11.91 5.39
CA LEU A 13 6.37 10.93 6.13
C LEU A 13 5.58 10.41 7.34
N ARG A 14 5.64 9.09 7.56
CA ARG A 14 4.98 8.40 8.68
C ARG A 14 5.99 7.61 9.48
N ASP A 15 5.86 7.63 10.80
CA ASP A 15 6.63 6.78 11.69
C ASP A 15 6.02 5.38 11.72
N ILE A 16 6.83 4.33 11.55
CA ILE A 16 6.38 2.94 11.52
C ILE A 16 6.97 2.18 12.72
N PHE A 17 6.11 1.43 13.44
CA PHE A 17 6.47 0.81 14.73
C PHE A 17 6.59 -0.73 14.70
N TYR A 18 6.48 -1.40 13.54
CA TYR A 18 6.79 -2.84 13.35
C TYR A 18 6.07 -3.82 14.31
N LEU A 19 4.86 -3.49 14.78
CA LEU A 19 4.26 -4.15 15.96
C LEU A 19 3.59 -5.51 15.70
N TRP A 20 3.13 -5.81 14.47
CA TRP A 20 2.24 -6.96 14.21
C TRP A 20 2.77 -7.97 13.18
N ARG A 21 4.08 -8.01 12.96
CA ARG A 21 4.71 -8.95 11.99
C ARG A 21 4.85 -10.38 12.56
N PRO A 22 4.69 -11.43 11.73
CA PRO A 22 4.26 -11.39 10.34
C PRO A 22 2.72 -11.32 10.22
N ALA A 23 2.23 -10.43 9.35
CA ALA A 23 0.79 -10.32 9.05
C ALA A 23 0.47 -10.81 7.63
N LEU A 24 1.41 -10.66 6.69
CA LEU A 24 1.30 -11.07 5.30
C LEU A 24 1.97 -12.41 5.03
N ARG A 25 1.72 -12.94 3.82
CA ARG A 25 2.33 -14.17 3.33
C ARG A 25 3.85 -14.03 3.14
N ASP A 26 4.30 -12.91 2.55
CA ASP A 26 5.70 -12.53 2.53
C ASP A 26 5.96 -11.51 3.66
N PRO A 27 6.71 -11.87 4.71
CA PRO A 27 7.04 -10.95 5.80
C PRO A 27 7.83 -9.72 5.36
N LYS A 28 8.44 -9.75 4.16
CA LYS A 28 9.13 -8.59 3.59
C LYS A 28 8.16 -7.50 3.14
N ASP A 29 6.88 -7.83 2.90
CA ASP A 29 5.87 -6.85 2.47
C ASP A 29 5.12 -6.21 3.66
N ASP A 30 5.31 -6.71 4.88
CA ASP A 30 4.61 -6.20 6.08
C ASP A 30 4.82 -4.69 6.31
N PHE A 31 5.97 -4.13 5.90
CA PHE A 31 6.22 -2.69 6.05
C PHE A 31 5.29 -1.84 5.17
N ILE A 32 4.86 -2.39 4.03
CA ILE A 32 3.92 -1.72 3.12
C ILE A 32 2.53 -1.71 3.74
N LEU A 33 2.10 -2.85 4.30
CA LEU A 33 0.83 -2.94 5.02
C LEU A 33 0.80 -1.99 6.23
N GLU A 34 1.86 -1.99 7.05
CA GLU A 34 1.95 -1.09 8.21
C GLU A 34 1.85 0.38 7.81
N LEU A 35 2.57 0.78 6.76
CA LEU A 35 2.48 2.15 6.24
C LEU A 35 1.07 2.48 5.75
N ALA A 36 0.40 1.55 5.07
CA ALA A 36 -0.95 1.77 4.57
C ALA A 36 -1.98 1.92 5.70
N VAL A 37 -1.84 1.15 6.79
CA VAL A 37 -2.69 1.30 7.98
C VAL A 37 -2.41 2.62 8.70
N GLU A 38 -1.13 2.95 8.95
CA GLU A 38 -0.74 4.19 9.65
C GLU A 38 -1.11 5.45 8.84
N SER A 39 -1.15 5.33 7.51
CA SER A 39 -1.51 6.44 6.63
C SER A 39 -3.02 6.57 6.38
N ASP A 40 -3.84 5.68 6.93
CA ASP A 40 -5.29 5.59 6.68
C ASP A 40 -5.61 5.48 5.18
N CYS A 41 -4.88 4.60 4.47
CA CYS A 41 -5.05 4.41 3.03
C CYS A 41 -6.28 3.57 2.70
N ASP A 42 -7.04 3.99 1.69
CA ASP A 42 -8.13 3.18 1.13
C ASP A 42 -7.62 1.97 0.30
N PHE A 43 -6.47 2.13 -0.36
CA PHE A 43 -5.96 1.17 -1.35
C PHE A 43 -4.44 0.92 -1.24
N ILE A 44 -4.03 -0.32 -1.46
CA ILE A 44 -2.70 -0.68 -1.94
C ILE A 44 -2.81 -1.03 -3.43
N VAL A 45 -2.13 -0.25 -4.27
CA VAL A 45 -2.12 -0.45 -5.71
C VAL A 45 -0.87 -1.25 -6.11
N THR A 46 -1.04 -2.50 -6.54
CA THR A 46 0.08 -3.39 -6.87
C THR A 46 -0.33 -4.48 -7.88
N TYR A 47 0.65 -5.02 -8.60
CA TYR A 47 0.46 -6.24 -9.39
C TYR A 47 0.61 -7.52 -8.54
N ASN A 48 1.19 -7.43 -7.35
CA ASN A 48 1.49 -8.58 -6.51
C ASN A 48 0.38 -8.90 -5.49
N ILE A 49 -0.87 -8.95 -5.96
CA ILE A 49 -2.06 -9.06 -5.09
C ILE A 49 -1.98 -10.25 -4.14
N LYS A 50 -1.48 -11.39 -4.62
CA LYS A 50 -1.37 -12.66 -3.89
C LYS A 50 -0.58 -12.57 -2.57
N ASP A 51 0.35 -11.62 -2.45
CA ASP A 51 1.19 -11.49 -1.25
C ASP A 51 0.51 -10.63 -0.18
N PHE A 52 -0.57 -9.94 -0.58
CA PHE A 52 -1.46 -9.14 0.27
C PHE A 52 -2.86 -9.77 0.38
N GLU A 53 -2.96 -11.10 0.37
CA GLU A 53 -4.22 -11.77 0.71
C GLU A 53 -4.51 -11.61 2.21
N GLY A 54 -5.76 -11.28 2.58
CA GLY A 54 -6.16 -11.17 3.98
C GLY A 54 -6.00 -9.78 4.60
N ILE A 55 -5.60 -8.74 3.84
CA ILE A 55 -5.46 -7.38 4.39
C ILE A 55 -6.81 -6.69 4.55
N GLU A 56 -7.87 -7.17 3.92
CA GLU A 56 -9.21 -6.58 3.98
C GLU A 56 -9.74 -6.46 5.42
N LYS A 57 -9.21 -7.26 6.36
CA LYS A 57 -9.48 -7.12 7.81
C LYS A 57 -9.00 -5.80 8.42
N PHE A 58 -8.06 -5.12 7.76
CA PHE A 58 -7.58 -3.78 8.12
C PHE A 58 -8.35 -2.66 7.42
N GLY A 59 -9.39 -2.99 6.62
CA GLY A 59 -10.19 -2.01 5.88
C GLY A 59 -9.56 -1.54 4.57
N ILE A 60 -8.41 -2.09 4.18
CA ILE A 60 -7.65 -1.66 3.00
C ILE A 60 -7.96 -2.61 1.83
N LYS A 61 -8.15 -2.04 0.63
CA LYS A 61 -8.34 -2.83 -0.60
C LYS A 61 -7.02 -3.00 -1.37
N VAL A 62 -6.77 -4.19 -1.89
CA VAL A 62 -5.61 -4.44 -2.76
C VAL A 62 -6.11 -4.57 -4.19
N ILE A 63 -5.62 -3.72 -5.08
CA ILE A 63 -6.08 -3.66 -6.48
C ILE A 63 -4.90 -3.46 -7.43
N THR A 64 -5.09 -3.87 -8.68
CA THR A 64 -4.14 -3.55 -9.75
C THR A 64 -4.21 -2.07 -10.14
N PRO A 65 -3.15 -1.51 -10.76
CA PRO A 65 -3.21 -0.16 -11.34
C PRO A 65 -4.38 0.05 -12.31
N ALA A 66 -4.69 -0.95 -13.14
CA ALA A 66 -5.82 -0.85 -14.07
C ALA A 66 -7.17 -0.76 -13.33
N GLN A 67 -7.35 -1.57 -12.28
CA GLN A 67 -8.54 -1.47 -11.43
C GLN A 67 -8.60 -0.12 -10.71
N PHE A 68 -7.48 0.40 -10.19
CA PHE A 68 -7.46 1.72 -9.55
C PHE A 68 -7.88 2.83 -10.50
N LEU A 69 -7.34 2.85 -11.74
CA LEU A 69 -7.74 3.81 -12.75
C LEU A 69 -9.23 3.70 -13.10
N SER A 70 -9.79 2.49 -13.08
CA SER A 70 -11.23 2.29 -13.27
C SER A 70 -12.05 2.81 -12.09
N GLU A 71 -11.61 2.56 -10.85
CA GLU A 71 -12.25 3.04 -9.61
C GLU A 71 -12.29 4.58 -9.54
N ILE A 72 -11.22 5.26 -9.99
CA ILE A 72 -11.17 6.73 -10.02
C ILE A 72 -11.79 7.33 -11.30
N GLY A 73 -12.26 6.50 -12.24
CA GLY A 73 -12.97 6.94 -13.45
C GLY A 73 -12.10 7.42 -14.61
N GLU A 74 -10.79 7.19 -14.57
CA GLU A 74 -9.85 7.56 -15.65
C GLU A 74 -9.94 6.61 -16.86
N ILE A 75 -10.32 5.35 -16.62
CA ILE A 75 -10.54 4.36 -17.69
C ILE A 75 -11.86 3.60 -17.47
N ARG A 76 -12.46 3.14 -18.57
CA ARG A 76 -13.70 2.34 -18.58
C ARG A 76 -13.43 0.89 -18.97
#